data_AF-A0A9C6X361-F1
#
_entry.id   AF-A0A9C6X361-F1
#
_cell.length_a   1.000
_cell.length_b   1.000
_cell.length_c   1.000
_cell.angle_alpha   90.00
_cell.angle_beta   90.00
_cell.angle_gamma   90.00
#
_symmetry.space_group_name_H-M   'P 1'
#
loop_
_entity.id
_entity.type
_entity.pdbx_description
1 polymer ?
#
loop_
_entity_poly.entity_id
_entity_poly.type
_entity_poly.pdbx_seq_one_letter_code
_entity_poly.pdbx_strand_id
1 'polypeptide(L)'
;MALGPGPRRTAPARPDAAHEGRLRGPRQELEEHGPGKAAVAWAFPCVSLFYFCPSEKNKQKERLERRHKRIKDEDDRKNAIHQASLQEAAEERRKRIEEAKRMLLFEKDDIHQVNSSFVFSEILHERSKQIEFNEHLKKIEEDAKKAKAEQIKCDVEAYHEEELKRKERQHVEKMERKAENIKMMKEKAEREALLLAGEKAYEQQDIAEMEKEIKQVQENIEREISRKKELVKKNALESIEMSKERKRIQKQEEEDEEKVIQIYLKIKQRMECMRKKREAEAKQAKLEHQERIRAIIAESLKEKEDDIEGMIAKALKEKDEREAKILQKRKNYEAKLLKERQEYNAQVKEQKMKDEKEEKELKQWILMQGLRRDEIDKLHEMKRKESEWATKMVVREGYNKQIEEHREIKNKQCADNRQRHEALLGQIKREDEDFFDYAEEVLNECKIGGRPLYPIKKTIHEYRKKHGIINREKYEKWAKEMAEQERRYQEEDEAYNRQLSITDETPQLCRQLFPPLLKKCPL
;
A
#
# COMPACT_ATOMS: atom_id res chain seq x y z
N MET A 1 22.73 27.01 43.13
CA MET A 1 22.08 26.16 42.10
C MET A 1 23.19 25.43 41.36
N ALA A 2 23.86 24.47 42.00
CA ALA A 2 23.50 23.04 42.03
C ALA A 2 23.45 22.42 40.63
N LEU A 3 24.62 22.12 40.08
CA LEU A 3 24.79 21.24 38.92
C LEU A 3 24.74 19.79 39.42
N GLY A 4 23.67 19.09 39.07
CA GLY A 4 23.46 17.68 39.44
C GLY A 4 24.29 16.73 38.56
N PRO A 5 24.82 15.63 39.11
CA PRO A 5 25.58 14.63 38.36
C PRO A 5 24.65 13.58 37.75
N GLY A 6 24.87 13.26 36.46
CA GLY A 6 24.20 12.16 35.76
C GLY A 6 24.75 10.78 36.17
N PRO A 7 23.93 9.71 36.08
CA PRO A 7 24.20 8.45 36.77
C PRO A 7 25.12 7.51 35.97
N ARG A 8 25.92 6.75 36.74
CA ARG A 8 26.78 5.65 36.31
C ARG A 8 25.95 4.54 35.65
N ARG A 9 26.35 4.08 34.47
CA ARG A 9 25.90 2.80 33.91
C ARG A 9 26.73 1.69 34.54
N THR A 10 26.10 0.88 35.38
CA THR A 10 26.59 -0.40 35.87
C THR A 10 26.45 -1.45 34.76
N ALA A 11 27.53 -2.20 34.53
CA ALA A 11 27.52 -3.38 33.68
C ALA A 11 26.78 -4.53 34.40
N PRO A 12 25.97 -5.35 33.72
CA PRO A 12 25.49 -6.59 34.31
C PRO A 12 26.58 -7.67 34.24
N ALA A 13 26.81 -8.27 35.39
CA ALA A 13 27.65 -9.43 35.62
C ALA A 13 27.17 -10.64 34.80
N ARG A 14 28.15 -11.43 34.32
CA ARG A 14 27.93 -12.79 33.84
C ARG A 14 27.61 -13.69 35.05
N PRO A 15 26.64 -14.61 34.95
CA PRO A 15 26.52 -15.65 35.96
C PRO A 15 27.49 -16.80 35.64
N ASP A 16 28.21 -17.19 36.69
CA ASP A 16 28.91 -18.46 36.82
C ASP A 16 27.92 -19.63 36.65
N ALA A 17 28.34 -20.63 35.88
CA ALA A 17 27.76 -21.97 35.93
C ALA A 17 28.90 -22.94 36.25
N ALA A 18 28.88 -23.44 37.48
CA ALA A 18 29.72 -24.50 37.98
C ALA A 18 28.97 -25.85 37.94
N HIS A 19 29.72 -26.91 37.60
CA HIS A 19 29.50 -28.34 37.89
C HIS A 19 28.21 -29.00 37.34
N GLU A 20 28.18 -30.21 36.79
CA GLU A 20 28.98 -31.44 36.92
C GLU A 20 28.70 -32.33 35.69
N GLY A 21 29.61 -33.25 35.32
CA GLY A 21 29.23 -34.38 34.46
C GLY A 21 30.33 -34.98 33.60
N ARG A 22 31.05 -35.96 34.14
CA ARG A 22 31.91 -36.91 33.40
C ARG A 22 31.14 -37.53 32.22
N LEU A 23 31.81 -37.79 31.09
CA LEU A 23 31.86 -39.10 30.42
C LEU A 23 32.93 -39.14 29.30
N ARG A 24 33.87 -40.08 29.49
CA ARG A 24 34.72 -40.86 28.55
C ARG A 24 34.82 -40.41 27.08
N GLY A 25 36.06 -40.15 26.64
CA GLY A 25 36.40 -39.63 25.30
C GLY A 25 36.50 -40.63 24.16
N PRO A 26 36.99 -40.18 22.98
CA PRO A 26 37.31 -41.04 21.85
C PRO A 26 38.83 -41.36 21.84
N ARG A 27 39.18 -42.65 21.72
CA ARG A 27 40.56 -43.07 21.45
C ARG A 27 40.69 -43.28 19.95
N GLN A 28 41.40 -42.37 19.28
CA GLN A 28 41.91 -42.56 17.93
C GLN A 28 42.97 -43.67 17.94
N GLU A 29 42.85 -44.55 16.96
CA GLU A 29 43.85 -45.53 16.57
C GLU A 29 45.03 -44.79 15.92
N LEU A 30 46.23 -45.00 16.46
CA LEU A 30 47.47 -44.82 15.73
C LEU A 30 48.31 -46.07 15.98
N GLU A 31 48.68 -46.67 14.84
CA GLU A 31 49.69 -47.70 14.69
C GLU A 31 51.03 -47.24 15.27
N GLU A 32 51.81 -48.17 15.83
CA GLU A 32 53.20 -48.42 15.43
C GLU A 32 53.84 -49.57 16.24
N HIS A 33 54.39 -50.52 15.47
CA HIS A 33 55.56 -51.37 15.67
C HIS A 33 55.96 -51.97 17.04
N GLY A 34 56.05 -53.30 17.05
CA GLY A 34 57.34 -53.98 17.26
C GLY A 34 57.56 -54.74 18.59
N PRO A 35 58.47 -55.75 18.61
CA PRO A 35 58.15 -57.08 19.12
C PRO A 35 58.95 -57.50 20.37
N GLY A 36 58.53 -58.58 21.03
CA GLY A 36 59.46 -59.32 21.89
C GLY A 36 58.88 -60.35 22.85
N LYS A 37 59.38 -61.58 22.67
CA LYS A 37 59.73 -62.57 23.71
C LYS A 37 58.65 -63.57 24.16
N ALA A 38 58.74 -64.71 23.48
CA ALA A 38 58.74 -66.07 24.01
C ALA A 38 58.72 -66.22 25.54
N ALA A 39 57.74 -66.99 26.03
CA ALA A 39 57.89 -67.80 27.22
C ALA A 39 57.03 -69.07 27.11
N VAL A 40 57.73 -70.18 26.82
CA VAL A 40 57.61 -71.47 27.51
C VAL A 40 56.22 -72.13 27.50
N ALA A 41 55.97 -72.90 26.44
CA ALA A 41 55.05 -74.03 26.49
C ALA A 41 55.71 -75.17 27.28
N TRP A 42 55.19 -75.50 28.47
CA TRP A 42 55.40 -76.81 29.10
C TRP A 42 54.12 -77.61 28.95
N ALA A 43 54.23 -78.65 28.12
CA ALA A 43 53.26 -79.72 28.04
C ALA A 43 53.39 -80.59 29.30
N PHE A 44 52.25 -80.84 29.97
CA PHE A 44 52.05 -82.00 30.83
C PHE A 44 50.65 -82.54 30.55
N PRO A 45 50.50 -83.75 29.97
CA PRO A 45 49.21 -84.40 29.88
C PRO A 45 49.02 -85.28 31.11
N CYS A 46 48.29 -84.78 32.11
CA CYS A 46 47.76 -85.65 33.16
C CYS A 46 46.38 -86.12 32.72
N VAL A 47 46.35 -87.32 32.16
CA VAL A 47 45.14 -88.09 31.88
C VAL A 47 44.54 -88.47 33.23
N SER A 48 43.55 -87.69 33.70
CA SER A 48 42.56 -88.20 34.64
C SER A 48 41.27 -88.43 33.85
N LEU A 49 40.95 -89.71 33.68
CA LEU A 49 39.65 -90.17 33.26
C LEU A 49 38.58 -89.65 34.24
N PHE A 50 38.00 -88.50 33.92
CA PHE A 50 36.61 -88.23 34.22
C PHE A 50 35.88 -88.23 32.89
N TYR A 51 34.85 -89.05 32.77
CA TYR A 51 33.92 -89.07 31.64
C TYR A 51 33.31 -87.67 31.46
N PHE A 52 34.01 -86.82 30.73
CA PHE A 52 33.59 -85.48 30.37
C PHE A 52 32.65 -85.65 29.18
N CYS A 53 31.37 -85.88 29.47
CA CYS A 53 30.35 -86.18 28.47
C CYS A 53 30.30 -85.06 27.40
N PRO A 54 30.67 -85.34 26.12
CA PRO A 54 30.62 -84.36 25.04
C PRO A 54 29.22 -83.76 24.82
N SER A 55 28.18 -84.44 25.34
CA SER A 55 26.80 -83.96 25.26
C SER A 55 26.58 -82.64 26.01
N GLU A 56 27.29 -82.38 27.11
CA GLU A 56 27.08 -81.14 27.89
C GLU A 56 27.71 -79.91 27.23
N LYS A 57 28.92 -80.06 26.67
CA LYS A 57 29.59 -78.99 25.90
C LYS A 57 28.80 -78.63 24.64
N ASN A 58 28.24 -79.62 23.94
CA ASN A 58 27.38 -79.38 22.78
C ASN A 58 26.06 -78.71 23.18
N LYS A 59 25.43 -79.14 24.28
CA LYS A 59 24.24 -78.48 24.85
C LYS A 59 24.53 -77.05 25.34
N GLN A 60 25.72 -76.78 25.87
CA GLN A 60 26.14 -75.42 26.28
C GLN A 60 26.37 -74.51 25.06
N LYS A 61 27.04 -74.99 24.01
CA LYS A 61 27.20 -74.26 22.76
C LYS A 61 25.86 -73.93 22.12
N GLU A 62 24.96 -74.91 22.04
CA GLU A 62 23.61 -74.71 21.50
C GLU A 62 22.80 -73.71 22.34
N ARG A 63 22.95 -73.72 23.68
CA ARG A 63 22.35 -72.71 24.57
C ARG A 63 22.94 -71.31 24.35
N LEU A 64 24.24 -71.18 24.12
CA LEU A 64 24.91 -69.91 23.84
C LEU A 64 24.52 -69.37 22.46
N GLU A 65 24.45 -70.22 21.44
CA GLU A 65 23.98 -69.85 20.10
C GLU A 65 22.51 -69.43 20.11
N ARG A 66 21.64 -70.15 20.83
CA ARG A 66 20.24 -69.74 21.02
C ARG A 66 20.13 -68.41 21.78
N ARG A 67 20.99 -68.16 22.77
CA ARG A 67 21.06 -66.85 23.46
C ARG A 67 21.53 -65.75 22.51
N HIS A 68 22.57 -65.99 21.72
CA HIS A 68 23.05 -65.02 20.72
C HIS A 68 22.02 -64.74 19.64
N LYS A 69 21.29 -65.75 19.14
CA LYS A 69 20.19 -65.56 18.21
C LYS A 69 19.08 -64.70 18.82
N ARG A 70 18.67 -64.97 20.07
CA ARG A 70 17.69 -64.12 20.78
C ARG A 70 18.16 -62.68 20.96
N ILE A 71 19.42 -62.47 21.33
CA ILE A 71 19.98 -61.11 21.48
C ILE A 71 20.00 -60.39 20.12
N LYS A 72 20.42 -61.07 19.04
CA LYS A 72 20.37 -60.51 17.69
C LYS A 72 18.95 -60.18 17.25
N ASP A 73 18.00 -61.09 17.45
CA ASP A 73 16.59 -60.86 17.10
C ASP A 73 15.99 -59.70 17.92
N GLU A 74 16.37 -59.56 19.19
CA GLU A 74 15.98 -58.42 20.04
C GLU A 74 16.62 -57.11 19.59
N ASP A 75 17.90 -57.13 19.22
CA ASP A 75 18.61 -55.95 18.71
C ASP A 75 18.10 -55.53 17.33
N ASP A 76 17.79 -56.48 16.44
CA ASP A 76 17.17 -56.23 15.14
C ASP A 76 15.76 -55.64 15.31
N ARG A 77 14.97 -56.14 16.27
CA ARG A 77 13.66 -55.54 16.63
C ARG A 77 13.82 -54.12 17.17
N LYS A 78 14.77 -53.88 18.07
CA LYS A 78 15.05 -52.54 18.60
C LYS A 78 15.52 -51.60 17.50
N ASN A 79 16.38 -52.06 16.60
CA ASN A 79 16.84 -51.29 15.45
C ASN A 79 15.70 -50.97 14.49
N ALA A 80 14.79 -51.90 14.21
CA ALA A 80 13.61 -51.65 13.39
C ALA A 80 12.67 -50.61 14.02
N ILE A 81 12.40 -50.70 15.33
CA ILE A 81 11.60 -49.70 16.05
C ILE A 81 12.30 -48.33 16.05
N HIS A 82 13.62 -48.30 16.26
CA HIS A 82 14.39 -47.06 16.21
C HIS A 82 14.36 -46.43 14.82
N GLN A 83 14.52 -47.22 13.75
CA GLN A 83 14.41 -46.75 12.37
C GLN A 83 13.01 -46.22 12.05
N ALA A 84 11.95 -46.91 12.48
CA ALA A 84 10.57 -46.44 12.32
C ALA A 84 10.34 -45.10 13.05
N SER A 85 10.80 -44.98 14.30
CA SER A 85 10.71 -43.74 15.08
C SER A 85 11.50 -42.59 14.45
N LEU A 86 12.67 -42.87 13.86
CA LEU A 86 13.44 -41.88 13.11
C LEU A 86 12.73 -41.45 11.83
N GLN A 87 12.06 -42.36 11.13
CA GLN A 87 11.26 -42.03 9.95
C GLN A 87 10.05 -41.17 10.32
N GLU A 88 9.28 -41.55 11.34
CA GLU A 88 8.15 -40.77 11.85
C GLU A 88 8.60 -39.37 12.30
N ALA A 89 9.68 -39.27 13.07
CA ALA A 89 10.24 -37.99 13.50
C ALA A 89 10.71 -37.14 12.30
N ALA A 90 11.28 -37.76 11.26
CA ALA A 90 11.66 -37.08 10.04
C ALA A 90 10.45 -36.59 9.25
N GLU A 91 9.36 -37.36 9.18
CA GLU A 91 8.10 -36.97 8.54
C GLU A 91 7.41 -35.83 9.29
N GLU A 92 7.31 -35.89 10.61
CA GLU A 92 6.79 -34.78 11.42
C GLU A 92 7.62 -33.52 11.24
N ARG A 93 8.95 -33.65 11.19
CA ARG A 93 9.83 -32.52 10.93
C ARG A 93 9.58 -31.94 9.54
N ARG A 94 9.36 -32.78 8.52
CA ARG A 94 9.00 -32.32 7.16
C ARG A 94 7.67 -31.58 7.17
N LYS A 95 6.63 -32.12 7.80
CA LYS A 95 5.32 -31.47 7.94
C LYS A 95 5.43 -30.11 8.62
N ARG A 96 6.16 -30.03 9.74
CA ARG A 96 6.42 -28.75 10.43
C ARG A 96 7.16 -27.74 9.56
N ILE A 97 8.12 -28.20 8.74
CA ILE A 97 8.83 -27.33 7.79
C ILE A 97 7.89 -26.86 6.68
N GLU A 98 7.03 -27.73 6.14
CA GLU A 98 6.04 -27.37 5.12
C GLU A 98 5.00 -26.40 5.65
N GLU A 99 4.49 -26.60 6.86
CA GLU A 99 3.59 -25.67 7.54
C GLU A 99 4.26 -24.31 7.74
N ALA A 100 5.51 -24.29 8.23
CA ALA A 100 6.28 -23.05 8.36
C ALA A 100 6.50 -22.34 7.02
N LYS A 101 6.81 -23.08 5.94
CA LYS A 101 6.92 -22.52 4.59
C LYS A 101 5.61 -21.91 4.11
N ARG A 102 4.48 -22.58 4.35
CA ARG A 102 3.15 -22.04 4.01
C ARG A 102 2.86 -20.75 4.76
N MET A 103 3.13 -20.71 6.07
CA MET A 103 2.96 -19.49 6.87
C MET A 103 3.81 -18.33 6.34
N LEU A 104 5.09 -18.58 6.06
CA LEU A 104 5.98 -17.58 5.46
C LEU A 104 5.52 -17.11 4.08
N LEU A 105 4.95 -18.01 3.27
CA LEU A 105 4.37 -17.64 1.98
C LEU A 105 3.15 -16.73 2.19
N PHE A 106 2.26 -17.07 3.11
CA PHE A 106 1.08 -16.26 3.42
C PHE A 106 1.41 -14.88 3.99
N GLU A 107 2.53 -14.71 4.68
CA GLU A 107 3.00 -13.40 5.18
C GLU A 107 3.54 -12.47 4.07
N LYS A 108 3.78 -12.98 2.85
CA LYS A 108 4.27 -12.14 1.75
C LYS A 108 3.17 -11.21 1.23
N ASP A 109 3.51 -9.91 1.08
CA ASP A 109 2.60 -8.88 0.54
C ASP A 109 1.97 -9.25 -0.80
N ASP A 110 2.77 -9.84 -1.71
CA ASP A 110 2.29 -10.20 -3.04
C ASP A 110 1.26 -11.35 -2.99
N ILE A 111 1.38 -12.26 -2.02
CA ILE A 111 0.41 -13.34 -1.78
C ILE A 111 -0.85 -12.78 -1.13
N HIS A 112 -0.74 -11.80 -0.23
CA HIS A 112 -1.91 -11.08 0.29
C HIS A 112 -2.75 -10.44 -0.82
N GLN A 113 -2.11 -9.91 -1.88
CA GLN A 113 -2.83 -9.36 -3.04
C GLN A 113 -3.57 -10.44 -3.82
N VAL A 114 -2.98 -11.62 -4.00
CA VAL A 114 -3.64 -12.78 -4.62
C VAL A 114 -4.85 -13.20 -3.80
N ASN A 115 -4.71 -13.30 -2.47
CA ASN A 115 -5.81 -13.67 -1.57
C ASN A 115 -6.93 -12.63 -1.58
N SER A 116 -6.59 -11.34 -1.55
CA SER A 116 -7.56 -10.25 -1.70
C SER A 116 -8.34 -10.37 -3.01
N SER A 117 -7.65 -10.70 -4.10
CA SER A 117 -8.29 -10.87 -5.42
C SER A 117 -9.15 -12.13 -5.51
N PHE A 118 -8.74 -13.20 -4.82
CA PHE A 118 -9.56 -14.39 -4.67
C PHE A 118 -10.88 -14.08 -3.95
N VAL A 119 -10.81 -13.40 -2.80
CA VAL A 119 -12.01 -12.96 -2.06
C VAL A 119 -12.86 -12.02 -2.92
N PHE A 120 -12.24 -11.10 -3.67
CA PHE A 120 -12.99 -10.24 -4.57
C PHE A 120 -13.71 -11.02 -5.68
N SER A 121 -13.09 -12.09 -6.21
CA SER A 121 -13.75 -12.98 -7.18
C SER A 121 -14.91 -13.75 -6.57
N GLU A 122 -14.85 -14.11 -5.29
CA GLU A 122 -15.98 -14.70 -4.56
C GLU A 122 -17.15 -13.72 -4.45
N ILE A 123 -16.87 -12.48 -4.07
CA ILE A 123 -17.87 -11.41 -3.95
C ILE A 123 -18.58 -11.19 -5.28
N LEU A 124 -17.84 -11.14 -6.39
CA LEU A 124 -18.43 -10.99 -7.72
C LEU A 124 -19.32 -12.18 -8.08
N HIS A 125 -18.89 -13.39 -7.79
CA HIS A 125 -19.68 -14.60 -8.03
C HIS A 125 -20.98 -14.63 -7.22
N GLU A 126 -20.90 -14.29 -5.93
CA GLU A 126 -22.08 -14.17 -5.07
C GLU A 126 -23.02 -13.08 -5.57
N ARG A 127 -22.47 -11.95 -6.03
CA ARG A 127 -23.26 -10.87 -6.60
C ARG A 127 -24.01 -11.32 -7.85
N SER A 128 -23.37 -12.03 -8.78
CA SER A 128 -24.04 -12.59 -9.96
C SER A 128 -25.21 -13.50 -9.56
N LYS A 129 -25.03 -14.36 -8.56
CA LYS A 129 -26.12 -15.22 -8.05
C LYS A 129 -27.25 -14.42 -7.41
N GLN A 130 -26.95 -13.33 -6.70
CA GLN A 130 -27.98 -12.44 -6.17
C GLN A 130 -28.79 -11.76 -7.29
N ILE A 131 -28.12 -11.37 -8.38
CA ILE A 131 -28.77 -10.79 -9.56
C ILE A 131 -29.71 -11.81 -10.20
N GLU A 132 -29.24 -13.02 -10.46
CA GLU A 132 -30.05 -14.13 -11.01
C GLU A 132 -31.28 -14.43 -10.12
N PHE A 133 -31.07 -14.45 -8.80
CA PHE A 133 -32.16 -14.67 -7.84
C PHE A 133 -33.18 -13.52 -7.86
N ASN A 134 -32.73 -12.27 -7.92
CA ASN A 134 -33.60 -11.11 -7.99
C ASN A 134 -34.39 -11.06 -9.31
N GLU A 135 -33.76 -11.43 -10.44
CA GLU A 135 -34.47 -11.57 -11.72
C GLU A 135 -35.56 -12.64 -11.64
N HIS A 136 -35.28 -13.76 -10.98
CA HIS A 136 -36.28 -14.81 -10.75
C HIS A 136 -37.45 -14.30 -9.89
N LEU A 137 -37.18 -13.53 -8.82
CA LEU A 137 -38.22 -12.90 -8.02
C LEU A 137 -39.06 -11.91 -8.83
N LYS A 138 -38.43 -11.06 -9.66
CA LYS A 138 -39.14 -10.13 -10.54
C LYS A 138 -40.08 -10.84 -11.49
N LYS A 139 -39.65 -11.96 -12.09
CA LYS A 139 -40.50 -12.79 -12.96
C LYS A 139 -41.72 -13.34 -12.20
N ILE A 140 -41.53 -13.85 -10.98
CA ILE A 140 -42.64 -14.30 -10.12
C ILE A 140 -43.62 -13.15 -9.83
N GLU A 141 -43.12 -11.97 -9.49
CA GLU A 141 -43.97 -10.81 -9.23
C GLU A 141 -44.75 -10.35 -10.47
N GLU A 142 -44.11 -10.35 -11.64
CA GLU A 142 -44.76 -10.04 -12.91
C GLU A 142 -45.88 -11.04 -13.24
N ASP A 143 -45.63 -12.33 -13.03
CA ASP A 143 -46.63 -13.37 -13.27
C ASP A 143 -47.79 -13.28 -12.26
N ALA A 144 -47.50 -12.95 -11.00
CA ALA A 144 -48.52 -12.67 -9.99
C ALA A 144 -49.35 -11.41 -10.35
N LYS A 145 -48.72 -10.36 -10.87
CA LYS A 145 -49.41 -9.14 -11.36
C LYS A 145 -50.32 -9.47 -12.54
N LYS A 146 -49.85 -10.28 -13.51
CA LYS A 146 -50.66 -10.74 -14.64
C LYS A 146 -51.87 -11.53 -14.16
N ALA A 147 -51.68 -12.50 -13.28
CA ALA A 147 -52.77 -13.30 -12.71
C ALA A 147 -53.81 -12.43 -11.97
N LYS A 148 -53.37 -11.43 -11.20
CA LYS A 148 -54.27 -10.48 -10.53
C LYS A 148 -55.01 -9.58 -11.54
N ALA A 149 -54.35 -9.12 -12.59
CA ALA A 149 -54.99 -8.34 -13.64
C ALA A 149 -56.05 -9.15 -14.39
N GLU A 150 -55.81 -10.43 -14.63
CA GLU A 150 -56.79 -11.37 -15.19
C GLU A 150 -57.99 -11.56 -14.25
N GLN A 151 -57.75 -11.73 -12.94
CA GLN A 151 -58.85 -11.79 -11.95
C GLN A 151 -59.72 -10.53 -11.98
N ILE A 152 -59.11 -9.33 -11.99
CA ILE A 152 -59.85 -8.07 -12.07
C ILE A 152 -60.67 -7.97 -13.37
N LYS A 153 -60.11 -8.42 -14.51
CA LYS A 153 -60.85 -8.45 -15.78
C LYS A 153 -62.08 -9.35 -15.66
N CYS A 154 -61.92 -10.56 -15.14
CA CYS A 154 -63.04 -11.48 -14.91
C CYS A 154 -64.10 -10.88 -13.97
N ASP A 155 -63.69 -10.21 -12.89
CA ASP A 155 -64.62 -9.56 -11.95
C ASP A 155 -65.41 -8.41 -12.61
N VAL A 156 -64.75 -7.61 -13.44
CA VAL A 156 -65.38 -6.52 -14.19
C VAL A 156 -66.36 -7.07 -15.24
N GLU A 157 -65.99 -8.12 -15.96
CA GLU A 157 -66.88 -8.81 -16.90
C GLU A 157 -68.10 -9.40 -16.18
N ALA A 158 -67.91 -10.08 -15.04
CA ALA A 158 -68.99 -10.61 -14.21
C ALA A 158 -69.92 -9.49 -13.71
N TYR A 159 -69.37 -8.36 -13.26
CA TYR A 159 -70.16 -7.20 -12.84
C TYR A 159 -70.99 -6.62 -14.00
N HIS A 160 -70.41 -6.51 -15.19
CA HIS A 160 -71.13 -6.03 -16.37
C HIS A 160 -72.28 -6.96 -16.77
N GLU A 161 -72.06 -8.29 -16.71
CA GLU A 161 -73.13 -9.26 -16.93
C GLU A 161 -74.24 -9.16 -15.89
N GLU A 162 -73.91 -8.99 -14.60
CA GLU A 162 -74.89 -8.77 -13.55
C GLU A 162 -75.67 -7.46 -13.75
N GLU A 163 -75.00 -6.40 -14.17
CA GLU A 163 -75.63 -5.10 -14.42
C GLU A 163 -76.62 -5.17 -15.60
N LEU A 164 -76.25 -5.91 -16.66
CA LEU A 164 -77.14 -6.21 -17.80
C LEU A 164 -78.36 -7.01 -17.35
N LYS A 165 -78.16 -8.12 -16.61
CA LYS A 165 -79.26 -8.92 -16.04
C LYS A 165 -80.16 -8.08 -15.14
N ARG A 166 -79.61 -7.15 -14.36
CA ARG A 166 -80.39 -6.23 -13.51
C ARG A 166 -81.21 -5.25 -14.35
N LYS A 167 -80.63 -4.66 -15.40
CA LYS A 167 -81.34 -3.78 -16.34
C LYS A 167 -82.48 -4.51 -17.05
N GLU A 168 -82.26 -5.76 -17.46
CA GLU A 168 -83.29 -6.62 -18.04
C GLU A 168 -84.43 -6.89 -17.06
N ARG A 169 -84.13 -7.29 -15.82
CA ARG A 169 -85.15 -7.49 -14.77
C ARG A 169 -85.97 -6.23 -14.53
N GLN A 170 -85.32 -5.07 -14.41
CA GLN A 170 -86.01 -3.79 -14.25
C GLN A 170 -86.85 -3.41 -15.47
N HIS A 171 -86.40 -3.76 -16.68
CA HIS A 171 -87.18 -3.55 -17.89
C HIS A 171 -88.44 -4.43 -17.89
N VAL A 172 -88.31 -5.71 -17.54
CA VAL A 172 -89.44 -6.65 -17.41
C VAL A 172 -90.43 -6.15 -16.36
N GLU A 173 -89.97 -5.79 -15.16
CA GLU A 173 -90.83 -5.27 -14.09
C GLU A 173 -91.53 -3.96 -14.50
N LYS A 174 -90.85 -3.06 -15.22
CA LYS A 174 -91.49 -1.85 -15.79
C LYS A 174 -92.57 -2.21 -16.81
N MET A 175 -92.35 -3.23 -17.63
CA MET A 175 -93.34 -3.70 -18.61
C MET A 175 -94.55 -4.32 -17.92
N GLU A 176 -94.34 -5.11 -16.86
CA GLU A 176 -95.41 -5.68 -16.03
C GLU A 176 -96.23 -4.58 -15.35
N ARG A 177 -95.59 -3.63 -14.66
CA ARG A 177 -96.27 -2.48 -14.05
C ARG A 177 -97.05 -1.63 -15.06
N LYS A 178 -96.49 -1.43 -16.27
CA LYS A 178 -97.22 -0.75 -17.37
C LYS A 178 -98.45 -1.54 -17.78
N ALA A 179 -98.35 -2.86 -17.91
CA ALA A 179 -99.47 -3.73 -18.25
C ALA A 179 -100.57 -3.70 -17.17
N GLU A 180 -100.19 -3.72 -15.89
CA GLU A 180 -101.12 -3.57 -14.75
C GLU A 180 -101.80 -2.20 -14.75
N ASN A 181 -101.06 -1.12 -14.95
CA ASN A 181 -101.63 0.22 -15.06
C ASN A 181 -102.63 0.33 -16.22
N ILE A 182 -102.35 -0.27 -17.38
CA ILE A 182 -103.29 -0.30 -18.51
C ILE A 182 -104.57 -1.05 -18.13
N LYS A 183 -104.48 -2.16 -17.37
CA LYS A 183 -105.66 -2.87 -16.86
C LYS A 183 -106.48 -1.99 -15.91
N MET A 184 -105.84 -1.35 -14.94
CA MET A 184 -106.53 -0.45 -14.00
C MET A 184 -107.20 0.74 -14.70
N MET A 185 -106.56 1.31 -15.73
CA MET A 185 -107.14 2.40 -16.51
C MET A 185 -108.38 1.96 -17.29
N LYS A 186 -108.41 0.73 -17.81
CA LYS A 186 -109.60 0.16 -18.46
C LYS A 186 -110.75 -0.03 -17.47
N GLU A 187 -110.48 -0.62 -16.30
CA GLU A 187 -111.49 -0.79 -15.25
C GLU A 187 -112.04 0.54 -14.74
N LYS A 188 -111.18 1.56 -14.61
CA LYS A 188 -111.61 2.91 -14.20
C LYS A 188 -112.49 3.57 -15.27
N ALA A 189 -112.13 3.47 -16.55
CA ALA A 189 -112.92 3.99 -17.65
C ALA A 189 -114.31 3.32 -17.74
N GLU A 190 -114.40 2.01 -17.47
CA GLU A 190 -115.67 1.28 -17.41
C GLU A 190 -116.55 1.76 -16.24
N ARG A 191 -115.97 2.03 -15.06
CA ARG A 191 -116.70 2.58 -13.91
C ARG A 191 -117.17 4.02 -14.14
N GLU A 192 -116.33 4.88 -14.73
CA GLU A 192 -116.69 6.26 -15.06
C GLU A 192 -117.80 6.32 -16.12
N ALA A 193 -117.78 5.43 -17.12
CA ALA A 193 -118.86 5.34 -18.10
C ALA A 193 -120.22 4.97 -17.48
N LEU A 194 -120.23 4.11 -16.46
CA LEU A 194 -121.44 3.75 -15.72
C LEU A 194 -121.97 4.90 -14.84
N LEU A 195 -121.07 5.64 -14.18
CA LEU A 195 -121.45 6.79 -13.35
C LEU A 195 -121.97 7.96 -14.19
N LEU A 196 -121.31 8.28 -15.30
CA LEU A 196 -121.69 9.39 -16.18
C LEU A 196 -123.07 9.17 -16.83
N ALA A 197 -123.45 7.90 -17.06
CA ALA A 197 -124.79 7.56 -17.52
C ALA A 197 -125.87 7.81 -16.45
N GLY A 198 -125.52 7.63 -15.18
CA GLY A 198 -126.39 7.96 -14.04
C GLY A 198 -126.50 9.47 -13.78
N GLU A 199 -125.39 10.19 -13.80
CA GLU A 199 -125.34 11.63 -13.52
C GLU A 199 -126.11 12.47 -14.55
N LYS A 200 -126.03 12.14 -15.84
CA LYS A 200 -126.83 12.81 -16.89
C LYS A 200 -128.34 12.71 -16.69
N ALA A 201 -128.81 11.69 -15.97
CA ALA A 201 -130.23 11.54 -15.65
C ALA A 201 -130.67 12.46 -14.49
N TYR A 202 -129.75 12.80 -13.58
CA TYR A 202 -130.00 13.71 -12.44
C TYR A 202 -129.79 15.18 -12.83
N GLU A 203 -128.80 15.51 -13.66
CA GLU A 203 -128.55 16.89 -14.10
C GLU A 203 -129.75 17.50 -14.87
N GLN A 204 -130.53 16.68 -15.56
CA GLN A 204 -131.76 17.14 -16.21
C GLN A 204 -132.86 17.55 -15.21
N GLN A 205 -132.82 17.05 -13.98
CA GLN A 205 -133.74 17.44 -12.90
C GLN A 205 -133.25 18.71 -12.16
N ASP A 206 -131.95 18.83 -11.91
CA ASP A 206 -131.38 19.97 -11.16
C ASP A 206 -131.32 21.27 -11.96
N ILE A 207 -131.18 21.22 -13.30
CA ILE A 207 -131.22 22.44 -14.14
C ILE A 207 -132.57 23.17 -13.99
N ALA A 208 -133.66 22.45 -13.77
CA ALA A 208 -134.98 23.04 -13.52
C ALA A 208 -135.10 23.70 -12.14
N GLU A 209 -134.21 23.38 -11.20
CA GLU A 209 -134.20 23.88 -9.83
C GLU A 209 -133.24 25.07 -9.66
N MET A 210 -132.05 25.02 -10.28
CA MET A 210 -131.07 26.11 -10.24
C MET A 210 -131.52 27.41 -10.92
N GLU A 211 -132.39 27.35 -11.94
CA GLU A 211 -132.99 28.56 -12.53
C GLU A 211 -133.78 29.41 -11.50
N LYS A 212 -134.22 28.80 -10.39
CA LYS A 212 -134.92 29.49 -9.31
C LYS A 212 -133.95 30.16 -8.32
N GLU A 213 -132.77 29.58 -8.08
CA GLU A 213 -131.79 30.07 -7.09
C GLU A 213 -130.88 31.20 -7.62
N ILE A 214 -130.55 31.20 -8.92
CA ILE A 214 -129.68 32.21 -9.53
C ILE A 214 -130.25 33.63 -9.39
N LYS A 215 -131.58 33.77 -9.29
CA LYS A 215 -132.22 35.07 -9.04
C LYS A 215 -131.97 35.63 -7.63
N GLN A 216 -131.50 34.83 -6.67
CA GLN A 216 -131.27 35.23 -5.27
C GLN A 216 -129.81 35.62 -4.95
N VAL A 217 -128.82 35.06 -5.66
CA VAL A 217 -127.39 35.23 -5.30
C VAL A 217 -126.79 36.55 -5.79
N GLN A 218 -127.33 37.13 -6.87
CA GLN A 218 -126.77 38.34 -7.48
C GLN A 218 -126.76 39.56 -6.53
N GLU A 219 -127.55 39.57 -5.46
CA GLU A 219 -127.65 40.70 -4.52
C GLU A 219 -126.55 40.74 -3.41
N ASN A 220 -125.71 39.70 -3.25
CA ASN A 220 -124.80 39.61 -2.09
C ASN A 220 -123.30 39.93 -2.35
N ILE A 221 -122.80 39.81 -3.58
CA ILE A 221 -121.35 39.80 -3.87
C ILE A 221 -120.67 41.19 -3.80
N GLU A 222 -121.40 42.29 -3.93
CA GLU A 222 -120.81 43.63 -4.10
C GLU A 222 -120.09 44.22 -2.85
N ARG A 223 -120.02 43.52 -1.70
CA ARG A 223 -119.60 44.10 -0.40
C ARG A 223 -118.16 43.82 0.09
N GLU A 224 -117.40 42.84 -0.42
CA GLU A 224 -116.18 42.31 0.28
C GLU A 224 -114.79 42.83 -0.17
N ILE A 225 -114.63 43.39 -1.37
CA ILE A 225 -113.31 43.47 -2.06
C ILE A 225 -112.27 44.49 -1.48
N SER A 226 -112.64 45.45 -0.63
CA SER A 226 -111.83 46.67 -0.38
C SER A 226 -110.69 46.60 0.66
N ARG A 227 -110.45 45.50 1.40
CA ARG A 227 -109.61 45.54 2.65
C ARG A 227 -108.13 45.09 2.61
N LYS A 228 -107.61 44.40 1.57
CA LYS A 228 -106.37 43.58 1.67
C LYS A 228 -104.99 44.18 1.24
N LYS A 229 -104.82 45.46 0.90
CA LYS A 229 -103.65 45.95 0.09
C LYS A 229 -102.39 46.55 0.80
N GLU A 230 -102.27 46.74 2.12
CA GLU A 230 -101.23 47.65 2.71
C GLU A 230 -99.93 47.06 3.36
N LEU A 231 -99.80 45.75 3.64
CA LEU A 231 -98.78 45.23 4.59
C LEU A 231 -97.32 45.04 4.07
N VAL A 232 -97.04 45.10 2.76
CA VAL A 232 -95.84 44.46 2.15
C VAL A 232 -94.54 45.32 2.06
N LYS A 233 -94.54 46.63 2.36
CA LYS A 233 -93.42 47.55 1.95
C LYS A 233 -92.17 47.70 2.86
N LYS A 234 -92.07 47.15 4.09
CA LYS A 234 -91.05 47.60 5.08
C LYS A 234 -89.71 46.79 5.18
N ASN A 235 -89.59 45.57 4.67
CA ASN A 235 -88.48 44.67 5.03
C ASN A 235 -87.19 44.71 4.17
N ALA A 236 -87.03 45.61 3.20
CA ALA A 236 -85.98 45.48 2.17
C ALA A 236 -84.65 46.28 2.38
N LEU A 237 -84.51 47.13 3.39
CA LEU A 237 -83.43 48.14 3.45
C LEU A 237 -82.16 47.78 4.27
N GLU A 238 -82.17 46.79 5.16
CA GLU A 238 -81.08 46.58 6.15
C GLU A 238 -79.87 45.75 5.68
N SER A 239 -79.91 45.06 4.53
CA SER A 239 -78.85 44.09 4.14
C SER A 239 -77.62 44.66 3.41
N ILE A 240 -77.54 45.95 3.08
CA ILE A 240 -76.54 46.49 2.13
C ILE A 240 -75.23 47.02 2.79
N GLU A 241 -75.22 47.34 4.09
CA GLU A 241 -74.09 48.08 4.70
C GLU A 241 -72.89 47.22 5.16
N MET A 242 -73.08 45.94 5.49
CA MET A 242 -72.05 45.11 6.15
C MET A 242 -70.88 44.62 5.25
N SER A 243 -70.93 44.84 3.93
CA SER A 243 -69.97 44.26 2.97
C SER A 243 -68.72 45.12 2.67
N LYS A 244 -68.67 46.40 3.08
CA LYS A 244 -67.61 47.33 2.66
C LYS A 244 -66.37 47.37 3.56
N GLU A 245 -66.47 46.99 4.84
CA GLU A 245 -65.39 47.19 5.83
C GLU A 245 -64.24 46.17 5.72
N ARG A 246 -64.50 44.93 5.29
CA ARG A 246 -63.48 43.85 5.28
C ARG A 246 -62.35 44.02 4.26
N LYS A 247 -62.53 44.83 3.20
CA LYS A 247 -61.55 44.94 2.10
C LYS A 247 -60.36 45.88 2.37
N ARG A 248 -60.36 46.62 3.48
CA ARG A 248 -59.29 47.60 3.79
C ARG A 248 -58.09 47.02 4.56
N ILE A 249 -58.29 45.99 5.38
CA ILE A 249 -57.27 45.47 6.32
C ILE A 249 -56.19 44.64 5.59
N GLN A 250 -56.56 43.91 4.54
CA GLN A 250 -55.66 42.96 3.86
C GLN A 250 -54.52 43.61 3.04
N LYS A 251 -54.59 44.91 2.73
CA LYS A 251 -53.57 45.60 1.91
C LYS A 251 -52.37 46.12 2.71
N GLN A 252 -52.43 46.17 4.03
CA GLN A 252 -51.32 46.69 4.86
C GLN A 252 -50.30 45.62 5.25
N GLU A 253 -50.68 44.33 5.28
CA GLU A 253 -49.78 43.25 5.73
C GLU A 253 -48.74 42.84 4.66
N GLU A 254 -49.05 43.00 3.36
CA GLU A 254 -48.14 42.61 2.26
C GLU A 254 -46.93 43.57 2.08
N GLU A 255 -47.01 44.83 2.53
CA GLU A 255 -45.92 45.82 2.36
C GLU A 255 -44.80 45.74 3.40
N ASP A 256 -45.01 45.01 4.50
CA ASP A 256 -44.03 44.90 5.59
C ASP A 256 -43.12 43.67 5.45
N GLU A 257 -43.55 42.62 4.77
CA GLU A 257 -42.77 41.39 4.56
C GLU A 257 -41.63 41.58 3.53
N GLU A 258 -41.80 42.45 2.52
CA GLU A 258 -40.77 42.69 1.49
C GLU A 258 -39.55 43.50 2.00
N LYS A 259 -39.70 44.30 3.06
CA LYS A 259 -38.62 45.14 3.62
C LYS A 259 -37.61 44.34 4.45
N VAL A 260 -38.02 43.20 5.01
CA VAL A 260 -37.18 42.34 5.87
C VAL A 260 -36.15 41.55 5.04
N ILE A 261 -36.49 41.16 3.82
CA ILE A 261 -35.64 40.31 2.96
C ILE A 261 -34.43 41.10 2.39
N GLN A 262 -34.56 42.41 2.19
CA GLN A 262 -33.47 43.25 1.65
C GLN A 262 -32.34 43.57 2.66
N ILE A 263 -32.57 43.45 3.97
CA ILE A 263 -31.58 43.74 5.01
C ILE A 263 -30.61 42.57 5.21
N TYR A 264 -31.11 41.33 5.10
CA TYR A 264 -30.30 40.11 5.33
C TYR A 264 -29.20 39.88 4.26
N LEU A 265 -29.44 40.30 3.01
CA LEU A 265 -28.49 40.14 1.90
C LEU A 265 -27.27 41.07 1.99
N LYS A 266 -27.40 42.27 2.58
CA LYS A 266 -26.31 43.26 2.71
C LYS A 266 -25.29 42.91 3.81
N ILE A 267 -25.69 42.14 4.82
CA ILE A 267 -24.82 41.73 5.94
C ILE A 267 -23.90 40.57 5.53
N LYS A 268 -24.38 39.64 4.70
CA LYS A 268 -23.63 38.46 4.25
C LYS A 268 -22.43 38.83 3.36
N GLN A 269 -22.57 39.83 2.49
CA GLN A 269 -21.50 40.32 1.61
C GLN A 269 -20.37 41.09 2.34
N ARG A 270 -20.63 41.66 3.53
CA ARG A 270 -19.61 42.36 4.35
C ARG A 270 -18.68 41.40 5.09
N MET A 271 -19.17 40.23 5.50
CA MET A 271 -18.38 39.24 6.24
C MET A 271 -17.36 38.50 5.37
N GLU A 272 -17.63 38.33 4.08
CA GLU A 272 -16.75 37.60 3.15
C GLU A 272 -15.58 38.46 2.64
N CYS A 273 -15.73 39.79 2.65
CA CYS A 273 -14.69 40.75 2.27
C CYS A 273 -13.63 40.97 3.37
N MET A 274 -13.97 40.71 4.63
CA MET A 274 -13.04 40.78 5.77
C MET A 274 -12.13 39.54 5.88
N ARG A 275 -12.58 38.36 5.38
CA ARG A 275 -11.81 37.11 5.46
C ARG A 275 -10.64 37.06 4.46
N LYS A 276 -10.79 37.67 3.28
CA LYS A 276 -9.76 37.73 2.23
C LYS A 276 -8.63 38.74 2.50
N LYS A 277 -8.82 39.70 3.41
CA LYS A 277 -7.76 40.66 3.81
C LYS A 277 -6.78 40.11 4.86
N ARG A 278 -7.19 39.17 5.72
CA ARG A 278 -6.31 38.55 6.73
C ARG A 278 -5.38 37.45 6.20
N GLU A 279 -5.65 36.87 5.03
CA GLU A 279 -4.84 35.80 4.44
C GLU A 279 -3.68 36.31 3.56
N ALA A 280 -3.72 37.58 3.13
CA ALA A 280 -2.68 38.21 2.31
C ALA A 280 -1.49 38.76 3.15
N GLU A 281 -1.74 39.21 4.37
CA GLU A 281 -0.71 39.74 5.28
C GLU A 281 0.19 38.63 5.88
N ALA A 282 -0.28 37.38 5.95
CA ALA A 282 0.47 36.25 6.50
C ALA A 282 1.53 35.64 5.54
N LYS A 283 1.54 36.03 4.25
CA LYS A 283 2.51 35.51 3.25
C LYS A 283 3.67 36.45 2.94
N GLN A 284 3.60 37.73 3.31
CA GLN A 284 4.64 38.73 3.04
C GLN A 284 5.80 38.67 4.07
N ALA A 285 5.55 38.18 5.28
CA ALA A 285 6.56 38.06 6.35
C ALA A 285 7.57 36.90 6.20
N LYS A 286 7.42 36.01 5.21
CA LYS A 286 8.34 34.85 5.00
C LYS A 286 9.43 35.08 3.94
N LEU A 287 9.36 36.13 3.12
CA LEU A 287 10.31 36.38 2.03
C LEU A 287 11.49 37.29 2.43
N GLU A 288 11.35 38.14 3.44
CA GLU A 288 12.37 39.14 3.84
C GLU A 288 13.52 38.57 4.72
N HIS A 289 13.46 37.29 5.12
CA HIS A 289 14.48 36.62 5.93
C HIS A 289 15.54 35.89 5.07
N GLN A 290 15.24 35.54 3.82
CA GLN A 290 16.13 34.73 2.96
C GLN A 290 17.09 35.55 2.08
N GLU A 291 16.95 36.87 2.05
CA GLU A 291 17.77 37.77 1.19
C GLU A 291 18.95 38.44 1.92
N ARG A 292 18.97 38.50 3.26
CA ARG A 292 20.08 39.10 4.03
C ARG A 292 21.28 38.18 4.28
N ILE A 293 21.13 36.87 4.08
CA ILE A 293 22.20 35.87 4.31
C ILE A 293 23.10 35.70 3.06
N ARG A 294 22.70 36.21 1.88
CA ARG A 294 23.44 36.01 0.61
C ARG A 294 24.39 37.15 0.22
N ALA A 295 24.44 38.27 0.96
CA ALA A 295 25.13 39.49 0.50
C ALA A 295 26.49 39.84 1.16
N ILE A 296 26.88 39.25 2.30
CA ILE A 296 28.09 39.72 3.05
C ILE A 296 29.25 38.69 3.03
N ILE A 297 29.01 37.44 2.64
CA ILE A 297 30.05 36.40 2.46
C ILE A 297 30.93 36.65 1.20
N ALA A 298 30.61 37.67 0.40
CA ALA A 298 31.33 37.98 -0.85
C ALA A 298 32.47 39.02 -0.71
N GLU A 299 32.66 39.63 0.47
CA GLU A 299 33.61 40.75 0.67
C GLU A 299 34.92 40.34 1.39
N SER A 300 35.15 39.04 1.58
CA SER A 300 36.28 38.51 2.36
C SER A 300 37.55 38.13 1.59
N LEU A 301 37.74 38.46 0.29
CA LEU A 301 38.84 37.78 -0.46
C LEU A 301 39.57 38.55 -1.59
N LYS A 302 39.66 39.90 -1.63
CA LYS A 302 40.54 40.57 -2.61
C LYS A 302 41.01 41.98 -2.20
N GLU A 303 42.11 42.11 -1.42
CA GLU A 303 43.22 43.10 -1.66
C GLU A 303 44.28 43.22 -0.52
N LYS A 304 45.48 42.60 -0.74
CA LYS A 304 46.87 43.15 -0.61
C LYS A 304 47.42 43.56 0.77
N GLU A 305 48.45 43.01 1.41
CA GLU A 305 49.57 42.07 1.12
C GLU A 305 50.88 42.57 0.46
N ASP A 306 51.16 43.88 0.26
CA ASP A 306 52.50 44.33 -0.16
C ASP A 306 52.91 45.70 0.42
N ASP A 307 53.97 45.75 1.26
CA ASP A 307 55.01 46.82 1.34
C ASP A 307 55.90 46.74 2.62
N ILE A 308 56.92 45.86 2.63
CA ILE A 308 57.98 45.81 3.66
C ILE A 308 59.36 45.60 3.00
N GLU A 309 59.85 46.54 2.19
CA GLU A 309 61.22 46.48 1.64
C GLU A 309 61.87 47.88 1.50
N GLY A 310 62.37 48.47 2.60
CA GLY A 310 62.98 49.82 2.53
C GLY A 310 64.09 50.22 3.51
N MET A 311 64.65 49.36 4.37
CA MET A 311 65.47 49.82 5.52
C MET A 311 67.01 49.52 5.54
N ILE A 312 67.66 49.00 4.48
CA ILE A 312 69.04 48.46 4.60
C ILE A 312 70.10 49.15 3.70
N ALA A 313 70.58 50.36 4.04
CA ALA A 313 71.58 51.05 3.18
C ALA A 313 72.58 52.05 3.85
N LYS A 314 73.25 51.77 5.00
CA LYS A 314 74.13 52.77 5.68
C LYS A 314 75.54 52.39 6.25
N ALA A 315 76.25 51.31 5.85
CA ALA A 315 77.40 50.79 6.66
C ALA A 315 78.83 50.66 6.03
N LEU A 316 79.43 51.63 5.31
CA LEU A 316 80.63 51.32 4.47
C LEU A 316 81.80 52.36 4.35
N LYS A 317 82.41 52.95 5.41
CA LYS A 317 83.43 54.03 5.18
C LYS A 317 84.73 54.19 6.05
N GLU A 318 85.34 53.23 6.74
CA GLU A 318 86.42 53.58 7.72
C GLU A 318 87.74 52.73 7.81
N LYS A 319 88.51 52.43 6.73
CA LYS A 319 89.64 51.44 6.79
C LYS A 319 91.12 51.84 6.48
N ASP A 320 91.50 52.99 5.91
CA ASP A 320 92.74 52.99 5.05
C ASP A 320 94.09 53.66 5.48
N GLU A 321 94.38 54.11 6.72
CA GLU A 321 95.56 55.03 6.93
C GLU A 321 96.87 54.52 7.62
N ARG A 322 97.17 53.22 7.79
CA ARG A 322 98.28 52.77 8.70
C ARG A 322 99.71 52.50 8.16
N GLU A 323 100.05 52.51 6.87
CA GLU A 323 101.18 51.66 6.38
C GLU A 323 102.63 52.24 6.19
N ALA A 324 102.94 53.53 6.35
CA ALA A 324 104.15 54.09 5.70
C ALA A 324 105.56 54.01 6.39
N LYS A 325 105.76 53.61 7.65
CA LYS A 325 107.00 53.98 8.42
C LYS A 325 108.20 53.01 8.44
N ILE A 326 108.20 51.89 7.72
CA ILE A 326 109.10 50.75 8.03
C ILE A 326 110.46 50.70 7.28
N LEU A 327 110.72 51.54 6.27
CA LEU A 327 111.64 51.19 5.17
C LEU A 327 113.18 51.27 5.42
N GLN A 328 113.68 51.96 6.45
CA GLN A 328 115.07 52.50 6.41
C GLN A 328 116.15 51.71 7.19
N LYS A 329 115.78 50.82 8.12
CA LYS A 329 116.72 49.96 8.89
C LYS A 329 117.45 48.88 8.04
N ARG A 330 117.39 49.00 6.71
CA ARG A 330 117.65 47.90 5.77
C ARG A 330 119.11 47.72 5.35
N LYS A 331 119.85 48.79 5.09
CA LYS A 331 121.03 48.70 4.20
C LYS A 331 122.32 48.15 4.82
N ASN A 332 122.62 48.42 6.09
CA ASN A 332 123.92 48.03 6.68
C ASN A 332 123.97 46.58 7.18
N TYR A 333 122.81 45.96 7.30
CA TYR A 333 122.66 44.52 7.47
C TYR A 333 123.16 43.74 6.23
N GLU A 334 123.17 44.36 5.04
CA GLU A 334 123.31 43.66 3.75
C GLU A 334 124.71 43.07 3.45
N ALA A 335 125.79 43.61 4.02
CA ALA A 335 127.15 43.22 3.62
C ALA A 335 127.71 41.99 4.38
N LYS A 336 127.48 41.88 5.69
CA LYS A 336 127.82 40.65 6.46
C LYS A 336 127.00 39.45 5.98
N LEU A 337 125.76 39.75 5.64
CA LEU A 337 124.86 38.86 4.93
C LEU A 337 125.52 38.23 3.70
N LEU A 338 126.39 38.92 2.96
CA LEU A 338 126.84 38.45 1.64
C LEU A 338 127.81 37.25 1.68
N LYS A 339 128.65 37.14 2.72
CA LYS A 339 129.60 36.01 2.89
C LYS A 339 128.97 34.81 3.55
N GLU A 340 128.22 35.02 4.64
CA GLU A 340 127.33 34.01 5.22
C GLU A 340 126.42 33.45 4.11
N ARG A 341 125.92 34.31 3.21
CA ARG A 341 125.13 33.91 2.05
C ARG A 341 125.86 33.01 1.07
N GLN A 342 127.17 33.08 0.88
CA GLN A 342 127.86 32.20 -0.08
C GLN A 342 128.04 30.77 0.45
N GLU A 343 128.46 30.61 1.71
CA GLU A 343 128.59 29.30 2.37
C GLU A 343 127.21 28.68 2.63
N TYR A 344 126.26 29.51 3.08
CA TYR A 344 124.84 29.15 3.14
C TYR A 344 124.33 28.75 1.76
N ASN A 345 124.65 29.46 0.67
CA ASN A 345 124.21 29.08 -0.68
C ASN A 345 124.77 27.72 -1.13
N ALA A 346 125.99 27.36 -0.72
CA ALA A 346 126.57 26.06 -1.05
C ALA A 346 125.88 24.92 -0.27
N GLN A 347 125.70 25.08 1.04
CA GLN A 347 124.95 24.14 1.87
C GLN A 347 123.49 24.03 1.42
N VAL A 348 122.85 25.15 1.10
CA VAL A 348 121.49 25.22 0.54
C VAL A 348 121.41 24.54 -0.83
N LYS A 349 122.44 24.61 -1.67
CA LYS A 349 122.44 23.87 -2.94
C LYS A 349 122.48 22.37 -2.71
N GLU A 350 123.31 21.88 -1.79
CA GLU A 350 123.37 20.46 -1.46
C GLU A 350 122.08 19.98 -0.79
N GLN A 351 121.55 20.76 0.15
CA GLN A 351 120.27 20.51 0.79
C GLN A 351 119.15 20.49 -0.25
N LYS A 352 119.08 21.48 -1.15
CA LYS A 352 118.10 21.51 -2.25
C LYS A 352 118.19 20.28 -3.15
N MET A 353 119.39 19.77 -3.45
CA MET A 353 119.52 18.55 -4.24
C MET A 353 119.04 17.30 -3.50
N LYS A 354 119.15 17.26 -2.16
CA LYS A 354 118.58 16.20 -1.32
C LYS A 354 117.07 16.37 -1.22
N ASP A 355 116.60 17.57 -0.88
CA ASP A 355 115.19 17.93 -0.82
C ASP A 355 114.48 17.68 -2.15
N GLU A 356 115.09 17.96 -3.31
CA GLU A 356 114.52 17.67 -4.62
C GLU A 356 114.41 16.16 -4.91
N LYS A 357 115.35 15.35 -4.39
CA LYS A 357 115.26 13.89 -4.50
C LYS A 357 114.16 13.35 -3.59
N GLU A 358 114.15 13.79 -2.33
CA GLU A 358 113.12 13.43 -1.35
C GLU A 358 111.74 13.91 -1.79
N GLU A 359 111.61 15.09 -2.40
CA GLU A 359 110.37 15.63 -2.93
C GLU A 359 109.91 14.83 -4.16
N LYS A 360 110.82 14.38 -5.04
CA LYS A 360 110.48 13.49 -6.15
C LYS A 360 110.01 12.12 -5.65
N GLU A 361 110.70 11.54 -4.67
CA GLU A 361 110.30 10.29 -4.03
C GLU A 361 108.96 10.42 -3.29
N LEU A 362 108.75 11.52 -2.58
CA LEU A 362 107.49 11.83 -1.90
C LEU A 362 106.36 12.05 -2.91
N LYS A 363 106.59 12.77 -4.00
CA LYS A 363 105.61 12.95 -5.09
C LYS A 363 105.26 11.62 -5.74
N GLN A 364 106.24 10.78 -6.01
CA GLN A 364 106.01 9.42 -6.53
C GLN A 364 105.21 8.58 -5.53
N TRP A 365 105.56 8.63 -4.25
CA TRP A 365 104.83 7.91 -3.20
C TRP A 365 103.39 8.41 -3.06
N ILE A 366 103.17 9.72 -3.02
CA ILE A 366 101.82 10.34 -2.97
C ILE A 366 101.01 9.94 -4.20
N LEU A 367 101.61 9.97 -5.39
CA LEU A 367 100.96 9.53 -6.62
C LEU A 367 100.55 8.05 -6.54
N MET A 368 101.45 7.17 -6.09
CA MET A 368 101.16 5.74 -5.92
C MET A 368 100.07 5.49 -4.87
N GLN A 369 100.07 6.25 -3.75
CA GLN A 369 98.98 6.17 -2.76
C GLN A 369 97.66 6.72 -3.30
N GLY A 370 97.70 7.76 -4.12
CA GLY A 370 96.53 8.30 -4.84
C GLY A 370 95.92 7.26 -5.77
N LEU A 371 96.74 6.64 -6.63
CA LEU A 371 96.29 5.58 -7.54
C LEU A 371 95.72 4.38 -6.77
N ARG A 372 96.38 3.95 -5.69
CA ARG A 372 95.88 2.86 -4.83
C ARG A 372 94.55 3.22 -4.17
N ARG A 373 94.37 4.48 -3.75
CA ARG A 373 93.12 4.98 -3.19
C ARG A 373 92.02 5.00 -4.23
N ASP A 374 92.31 5.49 -5.45
CA ASP A 374 91.35 5.52 -6.55
C ASP A 374 90.89 4.10 -6.95
N GLU A 375 91.80 3.12 -6.94
CA GLU A 375 91.46 1.71 -7.15
C GLU A 375 90.53 1.17 -6.06
N ILE A 376 90.83 1.46 -4.79
CA ILE A 376 90.01 1.06 -3.65
C ILE A 376 88.64 1.74 -3.69
N ASP A 377 88.58 3.03 -3.99
CA ASP A 377 87.35 3.82 -4.09
C ASP A 377 86.47 3.31 -5.24
N LYS A 378 87.06 2.97 -6.40
CA LYS A 378 86.35 2.31 -7.50
C LYS A 378 85.75 0.97 -7.06
N LEU A 379 86.51 0.14 -6.35
CA LEU A 379 86.00 -1.14 -5.83
C LEU A 379 84.86 -0.94 -4.83
N HIS A 380 84.97 0.04 -3.93
CA HIS A 380 83.90 0.38 -2.99
C HIS A 380 82.66 0.92 -3.70
N GLU A 381 82.83 1.76 -4.71
CA GLU A 381 81.73 2.30 -5.49
C GLU A 381 81.00 1.19 -6.26
N MET A 382 81.74 0.27 -6.88
CA MET A 382 81.16 -0.90 -7.55
C MET A 382 80.40 -1.79 -6.56
N LYS A 383 80.98 -2.13 -5.41
CA LYS A 383 80.30 -2.89 -4.35
C LYS A 383 79.07 -2.18 -3.81
N ARG A 384 79.12 -0.86 -3.66
CA ARG A 384 77.98 -0.04 -3.23
C ARG A 384 76.86 -0.10 -4.28
N LYS A 385 77.19 0.08 -5.57
CA LYS A 385 76.25 -0.02 -6.69
C LYS A 385 75.62 -1.41 -6.77
N GLU A 386 76.41 -2.47 -6.60
CA GLU A 386 75.92 -3.86 -6.57
C GLU A 386 74.97 -4.10 -5.39
N SER A 387 75.30 -3.62 -4.20
CA SER A 387 74.43 -3.72 -3.01
C SER A 387 73.14 -2.90 -3.17
N GLU A 388 73.23 -1.68 -3.68
CA GLU A 388 72.07 -0.84 -4.02
C GLU A 388 71.19 -1.48 -5.10
N TRP A 389 71.79 -2.15 -6.08
CA TRP A 389 71.06 -2.89 -7.08
C TRP A 389 70.36 -4.12 -6.48
N ALA A 390 71.07 -4.91 -5.66
CA ALA A 390 70.51 -6.07 -4.99
C ALA A 390 69.32 -5.69 -4.09
N THR A 391 69.46 -4.63 -3.29
CA THR A 391 68.38 -4.10 -2.45
C THR A 391 67.19 -3.62 -3.28
N LYS A 392 67.42 -2.88 -4.39
CA LYS A 392 66.35 -2.49 -5.32
C LYS A 392 65.62 -3.71 -5.91
N MET A 393 66.34 -4.78 -6.24
CA MET A 393 65.75 -6.02 -6.75
C MET A 393 64.89 -6.71 -5.70
N VAL A 394 65.36 -6.83 -4.46
CA VAL A 394 64.59 -7.40 -3.34
C VAL A 394 63.32 -6.59 -3.07
N VAL A 395 63.42 -5.26 -3.06
CA VAL A 395 62.26 -4.37 -2.89
C VAL A 395 61.27 -4.54 -4.04
N ARG A 396 61.75 -4.61 -5.28
CA ARG A 396 60.91 -4.86 -6.47
C ARG A 396 60.19 -6.21 -6.39
N GLU A 397 60.89 -7.26 -5.97
CA GLU A 397 60.28 -8.58 -5.74
C GLU A 397 59.21 -8.52 -4.64
N GLY A 398 59.47 -7.78 -3.55
CA GLY A 398 58.48 -7.54 -2.50
C GLY A 398 57.22 -6.85 -3.02
N TYR A 399 57.36 -5.78 -3.81
CA TYR A 399 56.22 -5.12 -4.45
C TYR A 399 55.48 -6.02 -5.43
N ASN A 400 56.19 -6.81 -6.24
CA ASN A 400 55.56 -7.75 -7.16
C ASN A 400 54.72 -8.79 -6.41
N LYS A 401 55.23 -9.32 -5.28
CA LYS A 401 54.48 -10.24 -4.42
C LYS A 401 53.22 -9.58 -3.85
N GLN A 402 53.33 -8.35 -3.34
CA GLN A 402 52.17 -7.59 -2.84
C GLN A 402 51.12 -7.32 -3.93
N ILE A 403 51.55 -6.99 -5.16
CA ILE A 403 50.65 -6.80 -6.29
C ILE A 403 49.91 -8.09 -6.61
N GLU A 404 50.61 -9.23 -6.61
CA GLU A 404 50.00 -10.53 -6.90
C GLU A 404 49.03 -10.95 -5.80
N GLU A 405 49.40 -10.83 -4.53
CA GLU A 405 48.51 -11.06 -3.38
C GLU A 405 47.25 -10.19 -3.47
N HIS A 406 47.40 -8.90 -3.79
CA HIS A 406 46.28 -7.99 -3.92
C HIS A 406 45.39 -8.31 -5.13
N ARG A 407 45.96 -8.83 -6.23
CA ARG A 407 45.20 -9.35 -7.38
C ARG A 407 44.42 -10.61 -7.01
N GLU A 408 45.04 -11.55 -6.29
CA GLU A 408 44.38 -12.76 -5.83
C GLU A 408 43.21 -12.45 -4.89
N ILE A 409 43.41 -11.54 -3.93
CA ILE A 409 42.34 -11.09 -3.03
C ILE A 409 41.20 -10.47 -3.83
N LYS A 410 41.51 -9.59 -4.78
CA LYS A 410 40.49 -8.96 -5.64
C LYS A 410 39.75 -9.99 -6.49
N ASN A 411 40.45 -10.97 -7.05
CA ASN A 411 39.85 -12.03 -7.84
C ASN A 411 38.93 -12.93 -6.99
N LYS A 412 39.36 -13.29 -5.77
CA LYS A 412 38.54 -14.04 -4.80
C LYS A 412 37.29 -13.25 -4.42
N GLN A 413 37.42 -11.95 -4.11
CA GLN A 413 36.28 -11.08 -3.81
C GLN A 413 35.32 -10.97 -5.01
N CYS A 414 35.83 -10.83 -6.24
CA CYS A 414 34.99 -10.81 -7.43
C CYS A 414 34.27 -12.15 -7.64
N ALA A 415 34.94 -13.28 -7.42
CA ALA A 415 34.34 -14.60 -7.51
C ALA A 415 33.27 -14.82 -6.42
N ASP A 416 33.55 -14.46 -5.17
CA ASP A 416 32.59 -14.54 -4.06
C ASP A 416 31.38 -13.65 -4.30
N ASN A 417 31.59 -12.41 -4.77
CA ASN A 417 30.51 -11.49 -5.12
C ASN A 417 29.66 -12.04 -6.27
N ARG A 418 30.29 -12.66 -7.27
CA ARG A 418 29.59 -13.33 -8.37
C ARG A 418 28.75 -14.49 -7.86
N GLN A 419 29.30 -15.36 -7.03
CA GLN A 419 28.58 -16.48 -6.42
C GLN A 419 27.42 -15.99 -5.55
N ARG A 420 27.62 -14.94 -4.74
CA ARG A 420 26.56 -14.31 -3.94
C ARG A 420 25.47 -13.74 -4.83
N HIS A 421 25.83 -13.07 -5.92
CA HIS A 421 24.88 -12.53 -6.87
C HIS A 421 24.08 -13.65 -7.57
N GLU A 422 24.74 -14.71 -8.01
CA GLU A 422 24.09 -15.89 -8.60
C GLU A 422 23.17 -16.60 -7.59
N ALA A 423 23.57 -16.70 -6.32
CA ALA A 423 22.74 -17.25 -5.25
C ALA A 423 21.50 -16.38 -4.97
N LEU A 424 21.65 -15.06 -4.94
CA LEU A 424 20.54 -14.11 -4.78
C LEU A 424 19.57 -14.19 -5.96
N LEU A 425 20.08 -14.23 -7.20
CA LEU A 425 19.25 -14.43 -8.39
C LEU A 425 18.52 -15.78 -8.34
N GLY A 426 19.17 -16.82 -7.82
CA GLY A 426 18.56 -18.13 -7.60
C GLY A 426 17.46 -18.10 -6.54
N GLN A 427 17.60 -17.30 -5.49
CA GLN A 427 16.56 -17.10 -4.47
C GLN A 427 15.35 -16.34 -5.04
N ILE A 428 15.59 -15.23 -5.74
CA ILE A 428 14.53 -14.44 -6.39
C ILE A 428 13.71 -15.32 -7.33
N LYS A 429 14.36 -16.13 -8.18
CA LYS A 429 13.66 -17.05 -9.08
C LYS A 429 12.78 -18.06 -8.36
N ARG A 430 13.25 -18.63 -7.24
CA ARG A 430 12.44 -19.55 -6.44
C ARG A 430 11.25 -18.85 -5.81
N GLU A 431 11.43 -17.61 -5.35
CA GLU A 431 10.33 -16.81 -4.80
C GLU A 431 9.28 -16.46 -5.88
N ASP A 432 9.74 -16.15 -7.10
CA ASP A 432 8.88 -15.95 -8.26
C ASP A 432 8.12 -17.24 -8.61
N GLU A 433 8.80 -18.39 -8.64
CA GLU A 433 8.20 -19.71 -8.86
C GLU A 433 7.15 -20.04 -7.79
N ASP A 434 7.49 -19.91 -6.50
CA ASP A 434 6.57 -20.14 -5.38
C ASP A 434 5.31 -19.26 -5.49
N PHE A 435 5.47 -18.00 -5.94
CA PHE A 435 4.35 -17.10 -6.17
C PHE A 435 3.47 -17.55 -7.33
N PHE A 436 4.07 -17.93 -8.47
CA PHE A 436 3.30 -18.36 -9.63
C PHE A 436 2.60 -19.69 -9.41
N ASP A 437 3.24 -20.65 -8.73
CA ASP A 437 2.66 -21.93 -8.36
C ASP A 437 1.40 -21.71 -7.51
N TYR A 438 1.52 -20.89 -6.46
CA TYR A 438 0.37 -20.54 -5.61
C TYR A 438 -0.72 -19.79 -6.39
N ALA A 439 -0.34 -18.80 -7.19
CA ALA A 439 -1.30 -18.03 -7.98
C ALA A 439 -2.04 -18.92 -9.01
N GLU A 440 -1.37 -19.93 -9.57
CA GLU A 440 -1.96 -20.92 -10.47
C GLU A 440 -2.90 -21.89 -9.74
N GLU A 441 -2.54 -22.33 -8.53
CA GLU A 441 -3.44 -23.10 -7.64
C GLU A 441 -4.75 -22.34 -7.42
N VAL A 442 -4.66 -21.07 -6.99
CA VAL A 442 -5.82 -20.20 -6.75
C VAL A 442 -6.62 -19.96 -8.04
N LEU A 443 -5.94 -19.82 -9.19
CA LEU A 443 -6.61 -19.67 -10.49
C LEU A 443 -7.40 -20.92 -10.87
N ASN A 444 -6.86 -22.10 -10.58
CA ASN A 444 -7.51 -23.38 -10.86
C ASN A 444 -8.69 -23.62 -9.93
N GLU A 445 -8.58 -23.26 -8.65
CA GLU A 445 -9.71 -23.26 -7.72
C GLU A 445 -10.85 -22.35 -8.21
N CYS A 446 -10.54 -21.15 -8.68
CA CYS A 446 -11.55 -20.25 -9.25
C CYS A 446 -12.19 -20.78 -10.53
N LYS A 447 -11.42 -21.43 -11.41
CA LYS A 447 -11.97 -22.08 -12.62
C LYS A 447 -12.97 -23.18 -12.25
N ILE A 448 -12.62 -24.05 -11.30
CA ILE A 448 -13.49 -25.14 -10.83
C ILE A 448 -14.75 -24.57 -10.17
N GLY A 449 -14.61 -23.49 -9.41
CA GLY A 449 -15.72 -22.79 -8.75
C GLY A 449 -16.59 -21.94 -9.68
N GLY A 450 -16.27 -21.83 -10.98
CA GLY A 450 -16.98 -20.98 -11.95
C GLY A 450 -16.86 -19.49 -11.65
N ARG A 451 -15.82 -19.06 -10.94
CA ARG A 451 -15.64 -17.68 -10.47
C ARG A 451 -14.95 -16.81 -11.53
N PRO A 452 -15.16 -15.49 -11.51
CA PRO A 452 -14.45 -14.57 -12.39
C PRO A 452 -12.93 -14.66 -12.21
N LEU A 453 -12.21 -14.96 -13.29
CA LEU A 453 -10.75 -15.12 -13.28
C LEU A 453 -9.98 -13.79 -13.38
N TYR A 454 -10.69 -12.71 -13.72
CA TYR A 454 -10.10 -11.40 -14.03
C TYR A 454 -9.30 -10.81 -12.84
N PRO A 455 -9.83 -10.78 -11.59
CA PRO A 455 -9.11 -10.20 -10.46
C PRO A 455 -7.74 -10.85 -10.21
N ILE A 456 -7.68 -12.18 -10.28
CA ILE A 456 -6.44 -12.94 -10.05
C ILE A 456 -5.45 -12.76 -11.20
N LYS A 457 -5.94 -12.74 -12.45
CA LYS A 457 -5.06 -12.45 -13.60
C LYS A 457 -4.45 -11.06 -13.52
N LYS A 458 -5.20 -10.09 -13.00
CA LYS A 458 -4.73 -8.71 -12.79
C LYS A 458 -3.59 -8.66 -11.77
N THR A 459 -3.70 -9.36 -10.64
CA THR A 459 -2.61 -9.39 -9.64
C THR A 459 -1.37 -10.11 -10.11
N ILE A 460 -1.52 -11.24 -10.82
CA ILE A 460 -0.37 -11.93 -11.46
C ILE A 460 0.37 -10.98 -12.40
N HIS A 461 -0.37 -10.14 -13.11
CA HIS A 461 0.23 -9.17 -14.01
C HIS A 461 0.92 -8.02 -13.28
N GLU A 462 0.29 -7.45 -12.25
CA GLU A 462 0.90 -6.41 -11.40
C GLU A 462 2.19 -6.91 -10.75
N TYR A 463 2.21 -8.17 -10.31
CA TYR A 463 3.41 -8.84 -9.82
C TYR A 463 4.51 -8.89 -10.86
N ARG A 464 4.21 -9.40 -12.06
CA ARG A 464 5.18 -9.47 -13.17
C ARG A 464 5.72 -8.08 -13.56
N LYS A 465 4.91 -7.03 -13.41
CA LYS A 465 5.32 -5.63 -13.64
C LYS A 465 6.25 -5.13 -12.53
N LYS A 466 5.93 -5.39 -11.27
CA LYS A 466 6.71 -4.99 -10.09
C LYS A 466 8.10 -5.64 -10.09
N HIS A 467 8.19 -6.90 -10.46
CA HIS A 467 9.43 -7.69 -10.48
C HIS A 467 10.17 -7.66 -11.83
N GLY A 468 9.69 -6.87 -12.80
CA GLY A 468 10.40 -6.66 -14.08
C GLY A 468 10.45 -7.89 -15.00
N ILE A 469 9.54 -8.85 -14.81
CA ILE A 469 9.47 -10.11 -15.57
C ILE A 469 8.89 -9.88 -16.99
N ILE A 470 8.13 -8.80 -17.20
CA ILE A 470 7.46 -8.53 -18.48
C ILE A 470 8.39 -7.86 -19.49
N ASN A 471 8.45 -8.43 -20.70
CA ASN A 471 8.97 -7.78 -21.89
C ASN A 471 7.92 -6.79 -22.46
N ARG A 472 8.31 -5.53 -22.72
CA ARG A 472 7.44 -4.36 -22.92
C ARG A 472 6.35 -4.54 -24.00
N GLU A 473 6.60 -5.34 -25.04
CA GLU A 473 5.67 -5.58 -26.15
C GLU A 473 4.53 -6.55 -25.82
N LYS A 474 4.76 -7.54 -24.93
CA LYS A 474 3.70 -8.45 -24.47
C LYS A 474 2.70 -7.75 -23.55
N TYR A 475 3.15 -6.70 -22.85
CA TYR A 475 2.34 -5.86 -21.97
C TYR A 475 1.20 -5.15 -22.72
N GLU A 476 1.51 -4.55 -23.87
CA GLU A 476 0.55 -3.74 -24.62
C GLU A 476 -0.58 -4.58 -25.23
N LYS A 477 -0.31 -5.83 -25.60
CA LYS A 477 -1.35 -6.75 -26.09
C LYS A 477 -2.27 -7.21 -24.96
N TRP A 478 -1.70 -7.68 -23.84
CA TRP A 478 -2.49 -8.13 -22.69
C TRP A 478 -3.31 -6.99 -22.07
N ALA A 479 -2.76 -5.78 -21.97
CA ALA A 479 -3.47 -4.62 -21.44
C ALA A 479 -4.71 -4.26 -22.28
N LYS A 480 -4.65 -4.44 -23.61
CA LYS A 480 -5.80 -4.24 -24.50
C LYS A 480 -6.88 -5.30 -24.30
N GLU A 481 -6.49 -6.58 -24.19
CA GLU A 481 -7.43 -7.69 -23.94
C GLU A 481 -8.13 -7.56 -22.56
N MET A 482 -7.39 -7.13 -21.54
CA MET A 482 -7.93 -6.95 -20.19
C MET A 482 -8.81 -5.71 -20.06
N ALA A 483 -8.44 -4.60 -20.71
CA ALA A 483 -9.31 -3.41 -20.78
C ALA A 483 -10.63 -3.69 -21.51
N GLU A 484 -10.65 -4.67 -22.42
CA GLU A 484 -11.88 -5.13 -23.05
C GLU A 484 -12.73 -5.99 -22.11
N GLN A 485 -12.12 -6.88 -21.31
CA GLN A 485 -12.84 -7.63 -20.28
C GLN A 485 -13.41 -6.72 -19.18
N GLU A 486 -12.62 -5.77 -18.68
CA GLU A 486 -13.07 -4.83 -17.64
C GLU A 486 -14.22 -3.94 -18.14
N ARG A 487 -14.18 -3.50 -19.41
CA ARG A 487 -15.31 -2.81 -20.03
C ARG A 487 -16.56 -3.67 -20.08
N ARG A 488 -16.46 -4.95 -20.42
CA ARG A 488 -17.62 -5.87 -20.40
C ARG A 488 -18.22 -5.98 -18.99
N TYR A 489 -17.38 -6.13 -17.96
CA TYR A 489 -17.86 -6.15 -16.57
C TYR A 489 -18.50 -4.83 -16.14
N GLN A 490 -17.92 -3.68 -16.53
CA GLN A 490 -18.50 -2.36 -16.23
C GLN A 490 -19.81 -2.13 -16.97
N GLU A 491 -19.91 -2.55 -18.23
CA GLU A 491 -21.15 -2.47 -19.01
C GLU A 491 -22.25 -3.37 -18.40
N GLU A 492 -21.90 -4.54 -17.88
CA GLU A 492 -22.82 -5.43 -17.14
C GLU A 492 -23.28 -4.79 -15.82
N ASP A 493 -22.37 -4.19 -15.05
CA ASP A 493 -22.69 -3.53 -13.78
C ASP A 493 -23.47 -2.23 -13.98
N GLU A 494 -23.17 -1.46 -15.03
CA GLU A 494 -23.96 -0.29 -15.44
C GLU A 494 -25.34 -0.67 -15.97
N ALA A 495 -25.45 -1.75 -16.76
CA ALA A 495 -26.75 -2.25 -17.23
C ALA A 495 -27.63 -2.65 -16.05
N TYR A 496 -27.04 -3.32 -15.05
CA TYR A 496 -27.72 -3.67 -13.81
C TYR A 496 -28.15 -2.42 -13.01
N ASN A 497 -27.27 -1.43 -12.84
CA ASN A 497 -27.60 -0.18 -12.16
C ASN A 497 -28.67 0.65 -12.90
N ARG A 498 -28.67 0.65 -14.24
CA ARG A 498 -29.74 1.28 -15.04
C ARG A 498 -31.08 0.59 -14.79
N GLN A 499 -31.12 -0.74 -14.71
CA GLN A 499 -32.34 -1.48 -14.37
C GLN A 499 -32.86 -1.18 -12.95
N LEU A 500 -31.99 -0.85 -11.99
CA LEU A 500 -32.38 -0.37 -10.65
C LEU A 500 -32.90 1.07 -10.67
N SER A 501 -32.30 1.96 -11.46
CA SER A 501 -32.75 3.37 -11.56
C SER A 501 -34.07 3.54 -12.30
N ILE A 502 -34.43 2.62 -13.22
CA ILE A 502 -35.72 2.64 -13.92
C ILE A 502 -36.89 2.30 -12.95
N THR A 503 -36.62 1.65 -11.81
CA THR A 503 -37.66 1.35 -10.80
C THR A 503 -37.94 2.49 -9.81
N ASP A 504 -37.19 3.61 -9.87
CA ASP A 504 -37.39 4.81 -9.03
C ASP A 504 -38.30 5.88 -9.69
N GLU A 505 -39.04 5.57 -10.77
CA GLU A 505 -40.08 6.45 -11.33
C GLU A 505 -41.40 6.49 -10.52
N THR A 506 -41.39 5.99 -9.29
CA THR A 506 -42.54 5.99 -8.37
C THR A 506 -42.84 7.31 -7.62
N PRO A 507 -42.24 8.48 -7.92
CA PRO A 507 -42.81 9.77 -7.49
C PRO A 507 -43.77 10.43 -8.49
N GLN A 508 -43.70 10.10 -9.79
CA GLN A 508 -44.46 10.82 -10.82
C GLN A 508 -45.85 10.20 -11.09
N LEU A 509 -45.99 8.88 -11.02
CA LEU A 509 -47.28 8.18 -11.16
C LEU A 509 -48.20 8.35 -9.94
N CYS A 510 -47.65 8.49 -8.73
CA CYS A 510 -48.42 8.79 -7.52
C CYS A 510 -49.03 10.20 -7.50
N ARG A 511 -48.50 11.15 -8.29
CA ARG A 511 -49.08 12.50 -8.46
C ARG A 511 -50.21 12.55 -9.49
N GLN A 512 -50.29 11.59 -10.41
CA GLN A 512 -51.34 11.56 -11.44
C GLN A 512 -52.58 10.76 -11.01
N LEU A 513 -52.45 9.84 -10.05
CA LEU A 513 -53.56 8.99 -9.59
C LEU A 513 -54.29 9.52 -8.34
N PHE A 514 -53.76 10.56 -7.67
CA PHE A 514 -54.44 11.27 -6.58
C PHE A 514 -54.37 12.80 -6.79
N PRO A 515 -55.44 13.44 -7.32
CA PRO A 515 -55.54 14.88 -7.27
C PRO A 515 -55.73 15.33 -5.82
N PRO A 516 -55.10 16.43 -5.36
CA PRO A 516 -55.32 16.95 -4.03
C PRO A 516 -56.75 17.44 -3.90
N LEU A 517 -57.57 16.70 -3.17
CA LEU A 517 -58.88 17.16 -2.68
C LEU A 517 -58.65 18.20 -1.58
N LEU A 518 -58.33 19.44 -1.99
CA LEU A 518 -58.45 20.61 -1.12
C LEU A 518 -59.68 21.41 -1.54
N LYS A 519 -60.84 20.95 -1.05
CA LYS A 519 -62.00 21.81 -0.86
C LYS A 519 -61.66 22.80 0.26
N LYS A 520 -61.62 24.07 -0.15
CA LYS A 520 -62.05 25.27 0.57
C LYS A 520 -62.64 25.01 1.97
N CYS A 521 -61.98 25.52 2.99
CA CYS A 521 -62.61 26.13 4.15
C CYS A 521 -61.70 27.27 4.66
N PRO A 522 -62.25 28.48 4.90
CA PRO A 522 -61.48 29.65 5.27
C PRO A 522 -61.35 29.76 6.80
N LEU A 523 -60.19 30.21 7.26
CA LEU A 523 -60.03 31.09 8.41
C LEU A 523 -58.86 32.02 8.13
#